data_AF-A0A832GRQ5-F1
#
_entry.id   AF-A0A832GRQ5-F1
#
_cell.length_a   1.000
_cell.length_b   1.000
_cell.length_c   1.000
_cell.angle_alpha   90.00
_cell.angle_beta   90.00
_cell.angle_gamma   90.00
#
_symmetry.space_group_name_H-M   'P 1'
#
loop_
_entity.id
_entity.type
_entity.pdbx_description
1 polymer ?
#
loop_
_entity_poly.entity_id
_entity_poly.type
_entity_poly.pdbx_seq_one_letter_code
_entity_poly.pdbx_strand_id
1 'polypeptide(L)'
;MIWFDYLALGIIAYFVIRGFLSGFIKGFFSLLGMLIAFLYAGWLSLKLKPYMAHLISHPKGQLLISFLLAFLLIYLSFVLLGYVIVLFLKEINLSLGDRILGGLFGLIKGALFVTFFYFLIVVPFPPAKESLDRALVYPVVSTTTKLLMPLIPKSWIEFIQRTRKYYEIPKMLLS
;
A
#
# COMPACT_ATOMS: atom_id res chain seq x y z
N MET A 1 -2.54 15.07 -14.87
CA MET A 1 -1.49 15.80 -14.13
C MET A 1 -2.04 16.86 -13.16
N ILE A 2 -3.29 16.72 -12.67
CA ILE A 2 -3.79 17.43 -11.48
C ILE A 2 -4.81 16.51 -10.77
N TRP A 3 -5.58 15.75 -11.57
CA TRP A 3 -6.51 14.72 -11.07
C TRP A 3 -5.84 13.69 -10.14
N PHE A 4 -4.57 13.33 -10.40
CA PHE A 4 -3.83 12.38 -9.56
C PHE A 4 -3.47 12.99 -8.20
N ASP A 5 -3.19 14.30 -8.17
CA ASP A 5 -2.87 15.01 -6.92
C ASP A 5 -4.13 15.17 -6.07
N TYR A 6 -5.28 15.51 -6.66
CA TYR A 6 -6.57 15.54 -5.95
C TYR A 6 -6.99 14.16 -5.45
N LEU A 7 -6.76 13.10 -6.25
CA LEU A 7 -7.00 11.73 -5.83
C LEU A 7 -6.12 11.34 -4.64
N ALA A 8 -4.82 11.62 -4.71
CA ALA A 8 -3.88 11.34 -3.64
C ALA A 8 -4.23 12.10 -2.36
N LEU A 9 -4.57 13.38 -2.47
CA LEU A 9 -4.97 14.22 -1.34
C LEU A 9 -6.29 13.73 -0.73
N GLY A 10 -7.24 13.31 -1.55
CA GLY A 10 -8.49 12.68 -1.09
C GLY A 10 -8.25 11.36 -0.35
N ILE A 11 -7.35 10.50 -0.86
CA ILE A 11 -6.97 9.25 -0.21
C ILE A 11 -6.32 9.53 1.15
N ILE A 12 -5.35 10.46 1.21
CA ILE A 12 -4.68 10.83 2.46
C ILE A 12 -5.69 11.39 3.45
N ALA A 13 -6.53 12.34 3.04
CA ALA A 13 -7.57 12.92 3.89
C ALA A 13 -8.52 11.84 4.43
N TYR A 14 -8.98 10.92 3.57
CA TYR A 14 -9.82 9.80 3.98
C TYR A 14 -9.14 8.94 5.05
N PHE A 15 -7.88 8.56 4.87
CA PHE A 15 -7.15 7.75 5.85
C PHE A 15 -6.89 8.49 7.15
N VAL A 16 -6.59 9.79 7.11
CA VAL A 16 -6.43 10.64 8.31
C VAL A 16 -7.74 10.71 9.09
N ILE A 17 -8.85 11.04 8.43
CA ILE A 17 -10.17 11.15 9.07
C ILE A 17 -10.58 9.79 9.66
N ARG A 18 -10.49 8.71 8.87
CA ARG A 18 -10.78 7.36 9.37
C ARG A 18 -9.89 7.00 10.54
N GLY A 19 -8.59 7.28 10.45
CA GLY A 19 -7.62 7.05 11.52
C GLY A 19 -8.00 7.76 12.81
N PHE A 20 -8.36 9.04 12.70
CA PHE A 20 -8.81 9.85 13.83
C PHE A 20 -10.07 9.28 14.50
N LEU A 21 -11.03 8.81 13.70
CA LEU A 21 -12.26 8.17 14.19
C LEU A 21 -12.03 6.77 14.77
N SER A 22 -10.95 6.08 14.37
CA SER A 22 -10.68 4.69 14.77
C SER A 22 -9.99 4.56 16.12
N GLY A 23 -9.27 5.61 16.54
CA GLY A 23 -8.45 5.61 17.75
C GLY A 23 -7.12 4.86 17.59
N PHE A 24 -6.31 4.91 18.65
CA PHE A 24 -4.91 4.45 18.63
C PHE A 24 -4.76 2.96 18.27
N ILE A 25 -5.44 2.05 18.99
CA ILE A 25 -5.23 0.61 18.86
C ILE A 25 -5.56 0.12 17.45
N LYS A 26 -6.76 0.43 16.95
CA LYS A 26 -7.15 0.09 15.57
C LYS A 26 -6.24 0.74 14.55
N GLY A 27 -5.84 2.00 14.80
CA GLY A 27 -4.87 2.73 13.98
C GLY A 27 -3.54 1.99 13.87
N PHE A 28 -2.95 1.59 15.00
CA PHE A 28 -1.68 0.89 15.11
C PHE A 28 -1.71 -0.45 14.39
N PHE A 29 -2.70 -1.30 14.66
CA PHE A 29 -2.82 -2.61 14.00
C PHE A 29 -3.04 -2.47 12.50
N SER A 30 -3.84 -1.49 12.05
CA SER A 30 -4.00 -1.26 10.62
C SER A 30 -2.70 -0.74 9.96
N LEU A 31 -1.90 0.06 10.66
CA LEU A 31 -0.61 0.52 10.14
C LEU A 31 0.39 -0.64 10.05
N LEU A 32 0.48 -1.47 11.10
CA LEU A 32 1.27 -2.69 11.09
C LEU A 32 0.86 -3.62 9.95
N GLY A 33 -0.46 -3.85 9.80
CA GLY A 33 -1.01 -4.63 8.71
C GLY A 33 -0.62 -4.10 7.34
N MET A 34 -0.60 -2.78 7.18
CA MET A 34 -0.20 -2.14 5.93
C MET A 34 1.29 -2.32 5.64
N LEU A 35 2.15 -2.14 6.65
CA LEU A 35 3.59 -2.38 6.51
C LEU A 35 3.86 -3.84 6.15
N ILE A 36 3.26 -4.79 6.89
CA ILE A 36 3.44 -6.22 6.65
C ILE A 36 2.86 -6.62 5.29
N ALA A 37 1.70 -6.09 4.90
CA ALA A 37 1.14 -6.30 3.57
C ALA A 37 2.09 -5.77 2.49
N PHE A 38 2.64 -4.57 2.66
CA PHE A 38 3.62 -4.02 1.73
C PHE A 38 4.83 -4.96 1.62
N LEU A 39 5.40 -5.44 2.71
CA LEU A 39 6.58 -6.31 2.68
C LEU A 39 6.30 -7.71 2.09
N TYR A 40 5.18 -8.35 2.46
CA TYR A 40 4.95 -9.77 2.16
C TYR A 40 3.94 -10.04 1.04
N ALA A 41 3.18 -9.05 0.56
CA ALA A 41 2.22 -9.25 -0.51
C ALA A 41 2.89 -9.76 -1.80
N GLY A 42 4.09 -9.30 -2.12
CA GLY A 42 4.85 -9.79 -3.27
C GLY A 42 5.08 -11.30 -3.20
N TRP A 43 5.55 -11.80 -2.05
CA TRP A 43 5.77 -13.23 -1.84
C TRP A 43 4.47 -14.05 -1.92
N LEU A 44 3.41 -13.59 -1.24
CA LEU A 44 2.13 -14.29 -1.23
C LEU A 44 1.46 -14.25 -2.61
N SER A 45 1.65 -13.17 -3.38
CA SER A 45 1.14 -13.04 -4.75
C SER A 45 1.67 -14.11 -5.69
N LEU A 46 2.95 -14.49 -5.56
CA LEU A 46 3.57 -15.52 -6.38
C LEU A 46 2.95 -16.90 -6.10
N LYS A 47 2.53 -17.15 -4.85
CA LYS A 47 1.81 -18.37 -4.45
C LYS A 47 0.35 -18.35 -4.89
N LEU A 48 -0.28 -17.18 -4.95
CA LEU A 48 -1.67 -17.03 -5.39
C LEU A 48 -1.83 -17.04 -6.92
N LYS A 49 -0.76 -16.72 -7.67
CA LYS A 49 -0.79 -16.63 -9.14
C LYS A 49 -1.37 -17.86 -9.84
N PRO A 50 -0.99 -19.11 -9.52
CA PRO A 50 -1.52 -20.29 -10.19
C PRO A 50 -3.04 -20.42 -10.04
N TYR A 51 -3.59 -20.06 -8.88
CA TYR A 51 -5.03 -20.11 -8.64
C TYR A 51 -5.80 -19.06 -9.45
N MET A 52 -5.16 -17.95 -9.81
CA MET A 52 -5.76 -16.92 -10.67
C MET A 52 -5.78 -17.31 -12.15
N ALA A 53 -5.08 -18.37 -12.55
CA ALA A 53 -5.04 -18.81 -13.95
C ALA A 53 -6.40 -19.23 -14.50
N HIS A 54 -7.31 -19.67 -13.63
CA HIS A 54 -8.67 -20.05 -13.99
C HIS A 54 -9.61 -18.86 -14.19
N LEU A 55 -9.29 -17.70 -13.60
CA LEU A 55 -10.14 -16.50 -13.61
C LEU A 55 -9.72 -15.49 -14.67
N ILE A 56 -8.42 -15.38 -14.96
CA ILE A 56 -7.88 -14.37 -15.86
C ILE A 56 -6.96 -15.05 -16.86
N SER A 57 -7.27 -14.95 -18.15
CA SER A 57 -6.45 -15.56 -19.22
C SER A 57 -5.12 -14.81 -19.46
N HIS A 58 -5.06 -13.52 -19.12
CA HIS A 58 -3.88 -12.69 -19.41
C HIS A 58 -2.83 -12.78 -18.27
N PRO A 59 -1.57 -13.18 -18.55
CA PRO A 59 -0.55 -13.41 -17.52
C PRO A 59 -0.22 -12.18 -16.65
N LYS A 60 -0.37 -10.97 -17.23
CA LYS A 60 -0.17 -9.70 -16.52
C LYS A 60 -1.27 -9.44 -15.50
N GLY A 61 -2.53 -9.68 -15.88
CA GLY A 61 -3.70 -9.50 -15.03
C GLY A 61 -3.68 -10.47 -13.85
N GLN A 62 -3.28 -11.73 -14.09
CA GLN A 62 -3.12 -12.72 -13.01
C GLN A 62 -2.17 -12.24 -11.92
N LEU A 63 -0.96 -11.78 -12.28
CA LEU A 63 0.04 -11.36 -11.31
C LEU A 63 -0.41 -10.12 -10.52
N LEU A 64 -1.02 -9.14 -11.20
CA LEU A 64 -1.53 -7.93 -10.56
C LEU A 64 -2.65 -8.24 -9.56
N ILE A 65 -3.61 -9.07 -9.98
CA ILE A 65 -4.77 -9.44 -9.17
C ILE A 65 -4.33 -10.32 -7.99
N SER A 66 -3.38 -11.24 -8.20
CA SER A 66 -2.77 -12.00 -7.09
C SER A 66 -2.06 -11.10 -6.09
N PHE A 67 -1.39 -10.05 -6.55
CA PHE A 67 -0.74 -9.08 -5.66
C PHE A 67 -1.78 -8.30 -4.86
N LEU A 68 -2.79 -7.76 -5.51
CA LEU A 68 -3.87 -7.02 -4.85
C LEU A 68 -4.59 -7.89 -3.82
N LEU A 69 -4.89 -9.14 -4.19
CA LEU A 69 -5.54 -10.09 -3.29
C LEU A 69 -4.64 -10.43 -2.09
N ALA A 70 -3.35 -10.70 -2.32
CA ALA A 70 -2.38 -10.95 -1.24
C ALA A 70 -2.28 -9.77 -0.28
N PHE A 71 -2.16 -8.55 -0.81
CA PHE A 71 -2.09 -7.33 -0.03
C PHE A 71 -3.35 -7.16 0.82
N LEU A 72 -4.53 -7.34 0.22
CA LEU A 72 -5.80 -7.17 0.90
C LEU A 72 -6.00 -8.20 2.00
N LEU A 73 -5.66 -9.47 1.77
CA LEU A 73 -5.75 -10.54 2.77
C LEU A 73 -4.89 -10.23 3.99
N ILE A 74 -3.62 -9.87 3.78
CA ILE A 74 -2.71 -9.53 4.87
C ILE A 74 -3.23 -8.29 5.60
N TYR A 75 -3.53 -7.20 4.89
CA TYR A 75 -4.01 -5.96 5.50
C TYR A 75 -5.29 -6.18 6.33
N LEU A 76 -6.30 -6.85 5.77
CA LEU A 76 -7.57 -7.09 6.44
C LEU A 76 -7.41 -7.98 7.67
N SER A 77 -6.54 -8.99 7.64
CA SER A 77 -6.29 -9.84 8.82
C SER A 77 -5.82 -9.03 10.03
N PHE A 78 -4.92 -8.05 9.83
CA PHE A 78 -4.43 -7.18 10.88
C PHE A 78 -5.47 -6.15 11.32
N VAL A 79 -6.25 -5.61 10.39
CA VAL A 79 -7.36 -4.71 10.72
C VAL A 79 -8.37 -5.44 11.61
N LEU A 80 -8.79 -6.65 11.22
CA LEU A 80 -9.69 -7.49 12.00
C LEU A 80 -9.11 -7.81 13.37
N LEU A 81 -7.82 -8.15 13.44
CA LEU A 81 -7.14 -8.40 14.72
C LEU A 81 -7.18 -7.17 15.63
N GLY A 82 -6.99 -5.97 15.08
CA GLY A 82 -7.17 -4.72 15.83
C GLY A 82 -8.60 -4.51 16.33
N TYR A 83 -9.62 -4.87 15.54
CA TYR A 83 -11.02 -4.82 15.98
C TYR A 83 -11.29 -5.82 17.11
N VAL A 84 -10.80 -7.05 16.97
CA VAL A 84 -10.96 -8.11 17.97
C VAL A 84 -10.30 -7.70 19.28
N ILE A 85 -9.09 -7.14 19.25
CA ILE A 85 -8.41 -6.65 20.45
C ILE A 85 -9.22 -5.55 21.15
N VAL A 86 -9.77 -4.60 20.39
CA VAL A 86 -10.63 -3.57 20.98
C VAL A 86 -11.93 -4.15 21.54
N LEU A 87 -12.46 -5.24 20.98
CA LEU A 87 -13.64 -5.91 21.52
C LEU A 87 -13.35 -6.55 22.90
N PHE A 88 -12.14 -7.09 23.10
CA PHE A 88 -11.73 -7.67 24.39
C PHE A 88 -11.40 -6.62 25.45
N LEU A 89 -10.93 -5.45 25.03
CA LEU A 89 -10.70 -4.31 25.89
C LEU A 89 -12.04 -3.60 26.14
N LYS A 90 -12.70 -3.92 27.27
CA LYS A 90 -13.94 -3.25 27.73
C LYS A 90 -13.92 -1.75 27.44
N GLU A 91 -15.08 -1.18 27.07
CA GLU A 91 -15.26 0.21 26.58
C GLU A 91 -14.08 1.13 26.89
N ILE A 92 -13.17 1.24 25.92
CA ILE A 92 -12.06 2.17 26.01
C ILE A 92 -12.64 3.55 25.76
N ASN A 93 -12.68 4.38 26.79
CA ASN A 93 -12.90 5.81 26.60
C ASN A 93 -11.73 6.37 25.81
N LEU A 94 -11.94 6.54 24.50
CA LEU A 94 -10.93 7.08 23.60
C LEU A 94 -10.67 8.53 23.98
N SER A 95 -9.47 8.80 24.49
CA SER A 95 -9.02 10.16 24.74
C SER A 95 -8.82 10.89 23.40
N LEU A 96 -8.80 12.23 23.47
CA LEU A 96 -8.41 13.06 22.32
C LEU A 96 -7.02 12.68 21.79
N GLY A 97 -6.09 12.28 22.67
CA GLY A 97 -4.76 11.79 22.29
C GLY A 97 -4.82 10.53 21.43
N ASP A 98 -5.66 9.56 21.78
CA ASP A 98 -5.83 8.32 21.01
C ASP A 98 -6.34 8.59 19.60
N ARG A 99 -7.23 9.57 19.46
CA ARG A 99 -7.75 10.01 18.16
C ARG A 99 -6.68 10.70 17.32
N ILE A 100 -5.89 11.61 17.91
CA ILE A 100 -4.80 12.29 17.21
C ILE A 100 -3.77 11.29 16.69
N LEU A 101 -3.35 10.33 17.53
CA LEU A 101 -2.42 9.27 17.11
C LEU A 101 -3.03 8.39 16.01
N GLY A 102 -4.31 8.05 16.13
CA GLY A 102 -5.04 7.37 15.07
C GLY A 102 -5.00 8.15 13.73
N GLY A 103 -5.17 9.48 13.78
CA GLY A 103 -5.06 10.37 12.62
C GLY A 103 -3.67 10.39 12.02
N LEU A 104 -2.62 10.43 12.85
CA LEU A 104 -1.22 10.34 12.40
C LEU A 104 -0.92 9.01 11.71
N PHE A 105 -1.39 7.89 12.26
CA PHE A 105 -1.30 6.59 11.58
C PHE A 105 -2.08 6.59 10.26
N GLY A 106 -3.22 7.29 10.22
CA GLY A 106 -3.97 7.58 9.01
C GLY A 106 -3.13 8.29 7.94
N LEU A 107 -2.40 9.34 8.32
CA LEU A 107 -1.51 10.08 7.42
C LEU A 107 -0.44 9.18 6.81
N ILE A 108 0.25 8.40 7.65
CA ILE A 108 1.31 7.47 7.21
C ILE A 108 0.73 6.43 6.24
N LYS A 109 -0.42 5.83 6.59
CA LYS A 109 -1.12 4.89 5.69
C LYS A 109 -1.52 5.55 4.38
N GLY A 110 -2.03 6.78 4.41
CA GLY A 110 -2.38 7.54 3.22
C GLY A 110 -1.19 7.69 2.27
N ALA A 111 -0.03 8.11 2.79
CA ALA A 111 1.19 8.24 2.01
C ALA A 111 1.67 6.88 1.43
N LEU A 112 1.62 5.81 2.23
CA LEU A 112 1.92 4.45 1.77
C LEU A 112 0.95 3.99 0.68
N PHE A 113 -0.35 4.30 0.81
CA PHE A 113 -1.37 3.87 -0.13
C PHE A 113 -1.24 4.61 -1.46
N VAL A 114 -0.98 5.92 -1.41
CA VAL A 114 -0.69 6.73 -2.59
C VAL A 114 0.55 6.22 -3.31
N THR A 115 1.61 5.88 -2.56
CA THR A 115 2.80 5.24 -3.11
C THR A 115 2.44 3.93 -3.80
N PHE A 116 1.74 3.04 -3.10
CA PHE A 116 1.30 1.76 -3.66
C PHE A 116 0.46 1.92 -4.93
N PHE A 117 -0.51 2.84 -4.91
CA PHE A 117 -1.40 3.13 -6.04
C PHE A 117 -0.65 3.71 -7.24
N TYR A 118 0.34 4.57 -6.99
CA TYR A 118 1.23 5.08 -8.00
C TYR A 118 1.97 3.94 -8.71
N PHE A 119 2.61 3.02 -7.96
CA PHE A 119 3.25 1.85 -8.55
C PHE A 119 2.25 0.98 -9.33
N LEU A 120 1.04 0.78 -8.79
CA LEU A 120 0.02 -0.05 -9.42
C LEU A 120 -0.50 0.53 -10.75
N ILE A 121 -0.46 1.85 -10.94
CA ILE A 121 -0.89 2.50 -12.20
C ILE A 121 0.29 2.69 -13.15
N VAL A 122 1.42 3.19 -12.65
CA VAL A 122 2.58 3.58 -13.46
C VAL A 122 3.36 2.39 -13.98
N VAL A 123 3.44 1.30 -13.22
CA VAL A 123 4.12 0.08 -13.69
C VAL A 123 3.37 -0.53 -14.89
N PRO A 124 2.04 -0.74 -14.85
CA PRO A 124 1.33 -1.28 -16.00
C PRO A 124 1.11 -0.32 -17.17
N PHE A 125 1.03 0.98 -16.90
CA PHE A 125 0.84 2.02 -17.90
C PHE A 125 1.88 3.12 -17.69
N PRO A 126 3.15 2.92 -18.12
CA PRO A 126 4.19 3.91 -17.95
C PRO A 126 3.77 5.20 -18.66
N PRO A 127 3.53 6.32 -17.95
CA PRO A 127 3.26 7.58 -18.59
C PRO A 127 4.55 8.06 -19.28
N ALA A 128 4.40 8.87 -20.32
CA ALA A 128 5.55 9.50 -20.99
C ALA A 128 6.46 10.18 -19.94
N LYS A 129 7.78 10.02 -20.09
CA LYS A 129 8.85 10.40 -19.13
C LYS A 129 8.67 11.81 -18.52
N GLU A 130 8.15 12.76 -19.29
CA GLU A 130 7.89 14.15 -18.88
C GLU A 130 6.75 14.32 -17.86
N SER A 131 5.89 13.33 -17.69
CA SER A 131 4.77 13.39 -16.74
C SER A 131 5.14 13.01 -15.31
N LEU A 132 6.24 12.28 -15.10
CA LEU A 132 6.68 11.87 -13.75
C LEU A 132 7.32 13.02 -12.97
N ASP A 133 8.19 13.81 -13.63
CA ASP A 133 8.97 14.86 -12.98
C ASP A 133 8.13 16.07 -12.53
N ARG A 134 6.91 16.23 -13.05
CA ARG A 134 6.00 17.31 -12.68
C ARG A 134 4.96 16.92 -11.62
N ALA A 135 4.87 15.65 -11.22
CA ALA A 135 3.84 15.20 -10.28
C ALA A 135 4.19 15.60 -8.84
N LEU A 136 3.32 16.34 -8.16
CA LEU A 136 3.52 16.79 -6.78
C LEU A 136 3.61 15.63 -5.77
N VAL A 137 3.13 14.45 -6.16
CA VAL A 137 3.20 13.20 -5.39
C VAL A 137 4.60 12.55 -5.43
N TYR A 138 5.47 12.95 -6.38
CA TYR A 138 6.79 12.35 -6.58
C TYR A 138 7.72 12.41 -5.35
N PRO A 139 7.80 13.51 -4.58
CA PRO A 139 8.59 13.57 -3.34
C PRO A 139 8.10 12.59 -2.27
N VAL A 140 6.78 12.41 -2.14
CA VAL A 140 6.18 11.47 -1.16
C VAL A 140 6.52 10.04 -1.54
N VAL A 141 6.36 9.69 -2.81
CA VAL A 141 6.69 8.35 -3.35
C VAL A 141 8.18 8.07 -3.16
N SER A 142 9.05 8.97 -3.62
CA SER A 142 10.51 8.77 -3.56
C SER A 142 11.03 8.67 -2.12
N THR A 143 10.52 9.51 -1.21
CA THR A 143 10.90 9.45 0.21
C THR A 143 10.47 8.14 0.83
N THR A 144 9.21 7.75 0.62
CA THR A 144 8.65 6.52 1.17
C THR A 144 9.36 5.28 0.62
N THR A 145 9.66 5.25 -0.68
CA THR A 145 10.42 4.18 -1.32
C THR A 145 11.83 4.09 -0.75
N LYS A 146 12.58 5.20 -0.63
CA LYS A 146 13.93 5.19 -0.04
C LYS A 146 13.93 4.69 1.39
N LEU A 147 12.94 5.08 2.18
CA LEU A 147 12.81 4.71 3.59
C LEU A 147 12.47 3.22 3.74
N LEU A 148 11.67 2.67 2.81
CA LEU A 148 11.28 1.27 2.80
C LEU A 148 12.32 0.36 2.12
N MET A 149 13.17 0.88 1.22
CA MET A 149 14.15 0.11 0.44
C MET A 149 15.01 -0.87 1.27
N PRO A 150 15.53 -0.49 2.45
CA PRO A 150 16.29 -1.40 3.31
C PRO A 150 15.45 -2.57 3.88
N LEU A 151 14.13 -2.37 3.99
CA LEU A 151 13.18 -3.34 4.53
C LEU A 151 12.61 -4.25 3.44
N ILE A 152 12.80 -3.93 2.16
CA ILE A 152 12.24 -4.67 1.03
C ILE A 152 12.81 -6.10 1.01
N PRO A 153 11.99 -7.15 1.20
CA PRO A 153 12.47 -8.52 1.15
C PRO A 153 12.83 -8.93 -0.28
N LYS A 154 13.76 -9.89 -0.44
CA LYS A 154 14.21 -10.40 -1.75
C LYS A 154 13.08 -10.83 -2.69
N SER A 155 11.94 -11.24 -2.14
CA SER A 155 10.72 -11.57 -2.89
C SER A 155 10.16 -10.41 -3.72
N TRP A 156 10.35 -9.17 -3.28
CA TRP A 156 10.02 -7.98 -4.07
C TRP A 156 10.96 -7.81 -5.25
N ILE A 157 12.24 -8.15 -5.13
CA ILE A 157 13.18 -8.11 -6.25
C ILE A 157 12.74 -9.12 -7.31
N GLU A 158 12.35 -10.33 -6.92
CA GLU A 158 11.81 -11.33 -7.85
C GLU A 158 10.47 -10.90 -8.46
N PHE A 159 9.58 -10.31 -7.67
CA PHE A 159 8.32 -9.73 -8.16
C PHE A 159 8.58 -8.62 -9.17
N ILE A 160 9.47 -7.68 -8.85
CA ILE A 160 9.91 -6.57 -9.71
C ILE A 160 10.58 -7.11 -10.98
N GLN A 161 11.44 -8.11 -10.91
CA GLN A 161 12.08 -8.70 -12.09
C GLN A 161 11.08 -9.46 -12.97
N ARG A 162 10.14 -10.19 -12.37
CA ARG A 162 9.09 -10.89 -13.13
C ARG A 162 8.11 -9.90 -13.74
N THR A 163 7.73 -8.83 -13.03
CA THR A 163 6.96 -7.72 -13.61
C THR A 163 7.76 -6.96 -14.65
N ARG A 164 9.09 -6.84 -14.51
CA ARG A 164 9.99 -6.20 -15.49
C ARG A 164 9.98 -6.89 -16.85
N LYS A 165 9.86 -8.22 -16.88
CA LYS A 165 9.65 -8.98 -18.13
C LYS A 165 8.37 -8.53 -18.87
N TYR A 166 7.43 -7.93 -18.15
CA TYR A 166 6.14 -7.47 -18.67
C TYR A 166 5.98 -5.93 -18.70
N TYR A 167 6.87 -5.17 -18.04
CA TYR A 167 6.78 -3.71 -17.82
C TYR A 167 8.17 -3.05 -17.74
N GLU A 168 8.39 -1.91 -18.39
CA GLU A 168 9.64 -1.14 -18.27
C GLU A 168 9.67 -0.37 -16.94
N ILE A 169 10.21 -0.98 -15.89
CA ILE A 169 10.32 -0.32 -14.58
C ILE A 169 11.39 0.77 -14.64
N PRO A 170 11.07 2.04 -14.30
CA PRO A 170 12.04 3.13 -14.28
C PRO A 170 13.24 2.80 -13.39
N LYS A 171 14.46 2.90 -13.93
CA LYS A 171 15.72 2.61 -13.20
C LYS A 171 15.87 3.38 -11.88
N MET A 172 15.22 4.54 -11.75
CA MET A 172 15.25 5.38 -10.54
C MET A 172 14.66 4.72 -9.28
N LEU A 173 13.84 3.69 -9.42
CA LEU A 173 13.23 2.99 -8.27
C LEU A 173 14.17 1.94 -7.65
N LEU A 174 15.36 1.77 -8.22
CA LEU A 174 16.32 0.71 -7.91
C LEU A 174 17.74 1.25 -7.61
N SER A 175 17.91 2.57 -7.56
CA SER A 175 19.18 3.25 -7.25
C SER A 175 19.22 3.79 -5.84
#